data_AF-A0A9P6DPS2-F1
#
_entry.id   AF-A0A9P6DPS2-F1
#
_cell.length_a   1.000
_cell.length_b   1.000
_cell.length_c   1.000
_cell.angle_alpha   90.00
_cell.angle_beta   90.00
_cell.angle_gamma   90.00
#
_symmetry.space_group_name_H-M   'P 1'
#
loop_
_entity.id
_entity.type
_entity.pdbx_description
1 polymer ?
#
loop_
_entity_poly.entity_id
_entity_poly.type
_entity_poly.pdbx_seq_one_letter_code
_entity_poly.pdbx_strand_id
1 'polypeptide(L)'
;QLMEIGYFPCAPVYPTLAVSLDMLELVSILFVHSAPNERAWAATITKYLKNRGHEFSTGDSLRRWFAAALAQYQVLIQLVDGEMDRITDDIR
;
A
#
# COMPACT_ATOMS: atom_id res chain seq x y z
N GLN A 1 -0.85 13.54 -10.41
CA GLN A 1 -0.74 14.62 -9.40
C GLN A 1 -0.01 14.19 -8.10
N LEU A 2 -0.58 13.53 -7.09
CA LEU A 2 0.12 13.27 -5.79
C LEU A 2 1.42 12.42 -5.87
N MET A 3 1.46 11.45 -6.77
CA MET A 3 2.64 10.58 -6.96
C MET A 3 3.81 11.29 -7.66
N GLU A 4 3.52 12.21 -8.58
CA GLU A 4 4.54 12.97 -9.33
C GLU A 4 5.26 13.99 -8.44
N ILE A 5 4.63 14.42 -7.36
CA ILE A 5 5.20 15.36 -6.38
C ILE A 5 5.91 14.64 -5.23
N GLY A 6 5.89 13.30 -5.19
CA GLY A 6 6.47 12.52 -4.07
C GLY A 6 5.72 12.70 -2.74
N TYR A 7 4.51 13.26 -2.77
CA TYR A 7 3.65 13.49 -1.60
C TYR A 7 2.59 12.41 -1.43
N PHE A 8 2.80 11.24 -2.05
CA PHE A 8 2.01 10.09 -1.65
C PHE A 8 2.41 9.72 -0.22
N PRO A 9 1.48 9.47 0.70
CA PRO A 9 1.81 9.13 2.10
C PRO A 9 2.56 7.79 2.27
N CYS A 10 2.77 7.03 1.18
CA CYS A 10 3.71 5.91 1.11
C CYS A 10 5.07 6.26 0.48
N ALA A 11 5.25 7.49 0.00
CA ALA A 11 6.52 8.05 -0.44
C ALA A 11 7.22 8.62 0.81
N PRO A 12 8.23 7.92 1.32
CA PRO A 12 8.83 8.31 2.58
C PRO A 12 9.71 9.55 2.35
N VAL A 13 9.59 10.55 3.24
CA VAL A 13 10.41 11.78 3.22
C VAL A 13 11.91 11.49 3.41
N TYR A 14 12.22 10.31 3.94
CA TYR A 14 13.55 9.71 4.11
C TYR A 14 13.57 8.33 3.44
N PRO A 15 14.72 7.73 3.09
CA PRO A 15 14.73 6.43 2.39
C PRO A 15 14.31 5.29 3.34
N THR A 16 13.02 5.09 3.50
CA THR A 16 12.42 4.03 4.31
C THR A 16 11.39 3.31 3.46
N LEU A 17 11.86 2.29 2.74
CA LEU A 17 11.09 1.30 1.97
C LEU A 17 9.96 1.87 1.09
N ALA A 18 10.22 2.02 -0.21
CA ALA A 18 9.16 2.26 -1.19
C ALA A 18 8.32 0.98 -1.38
N VAL A 19 7.00 1.11 -1.27
CA VAL A 19 6.04 0.03 -1.55
C VAL A 19 5.45 0.29 -2.95
N SER A 20 5.54 -0.69 -3.86
CA SER A 20 4.99 -0.55 -5.21
C SER A 20 3.46 -0.59 -5.18
N LEU A 21 2.82 0.15 -6.11
CA LEU A 21 1.37 0.08 -6.30
C LEU A 21 0.91 -1.33 -6.64
N ASP A 22 1.63 -2.04 -7.51
CA ASP A 22 1.34 -3.43 -7.87
C ASP A 22 1.31 -4.36 -6.64
N MET A 23 2.16 -4.08 -5.63
CA MET A 23 2.13 -4.83 -4.38
C MET A 23 0.87 -4.50 -3.56
N LEU A 24 0.48 -3.23 -3.50
CA LEU A 24 -0.73 -2.80 -2.79
C LEU A 24 -1.99 -3.35 -3.45
N GLU A 25 -2.03 -3.41 -4.77
CA GLU A 25 -3.11 -4.02 -5.54
C GLU A 25 -3.18 -5.53 -5.28
N LEU A 26 -2.05 -6.24 -5.40
CA LEU A 26 -1.97 -7.67 -5.11
C LEU A 26 -2.50 -8.00 -3.71
N VAL A 27 -2.12 -7.19 -2.71
CA VAL A 27 -2.52 -7.42 -1.32
C VAL A 27 -3.98 -7.05 -1.08
N SER A 28 -4.48 -6.01 -1.74
CA SER A 28 -5.90 -5.68 -1.72
C SER A 28 -6.74 -6.85 -2.23
N ILE A 29 -6.35 -7.46 -3.35
CA ILE A 29 -6.98 -8.66 -3.90
C ILE A 29 -6.81 -9.85 -2.94
N LEU A 30 -5.61 -10.05 -2.38
CA LEU A 30 -5.32 -11.13 -1.45
C LEU A 30 -6.25 -11.09 -0.22
N PHE A 31 -6.49 -9.91 0.35
CA PHE A 31 -7.35 -9.75 1.52
C PHE A 31 -8.85 -9.88 1.23
N VAL A 32 -9.27 -9.76 -0.04
CA VAL A 32 -10.64 -10.12 -0.45
C VAL A 32 -10.82 -11.64 -0.50
N HIS A 33 -9.79 -12.37 -0.93
CA HIS A 33 -9.86 -13.83 -1.14
C HIS A 33 -9.32 -14.68 0.01
N SER A 34 -8.74 -14.06 1.03
CA SER A 34 -8.20 -14.75 2.21
C SER A 34 -8.53 -13.98 3.48
N ALA A 35 -8.71 -14.69 4.60
CA ALA A 35 -8.95 -14.03 5.88
C ALA A 35 -7.81 -13.04 6.17
N PRO A 36 -8.11 -11.75 6.45
CA PRO A 36 -7.10 -10.71 6.55
C PRO A 36 -6.15 -11.01 7.70
N ASN A 37 -4.98 -11.54 7.35
CA ASN A 37 -3.95 -11.95 8.29
C ASN A 37 -2.73 -11.02 8.16
N GLU A 38 -2.97 -9.70 8.24
CA GLU A 38 -1.95 -8.64 8.14
C GLU A 38 -0.64 -9.00 8.87
N ARG A 39 -0.74 -9.62 10.04
CA ARG A 39 0.41 -10.11 10.82
C ARG A 39 1.19 -11.23 10.14
N ALA A 40 0.52 -12.24 9.60
CA ALA A 40 1.17 -13.37 8.93
C ALA A 40 1.75 -12.94 7.58
N TRP A 41 1.04 -12.08 6.85
CA TRP A 41 1.55 -11.48 5.62
C TRP A 41 2.79 -10.62 5.89
N ALA A 42 2.73 -9.70 6.86
CA ALA A 42 3.86 -8.85 7.23
C ALA A 42 5.05 -9.66 7.76
N ALA A 43 4.80 -10.72 8.55
CA ALA A 43 5.85 -11.63 9.01
C ALA A 43 6.52 -12.36 7.83
N THR A 44 5.74 -12.78 6.84
CA THR A 44 6.25 -13.45 5.63
C THR A 44 7.15 -12.52 4.82
N ILE A 45 6.71 -11.28 4.56
CA ILE A 45 7.53 -10.32 3.82
C ILE A 45 8.75 -9.88 4.63
N THR A 46 8.61 -9.67 5.93
CA THR A 46 9.75 -9.36 6.81
C THR A 46 10.81 -10.46 6.73
N LYS A 47 10.40 -11.73 6.78
CA LYS A 47 11.31 -12.87 6.65
C LYS A 47 11.93 -12.96 5.24
N TYR A 48 11.14 -12.72 4.20
CA TYR A 48 11.63 -12.70 2.82
C TYR A 48 12.69 -11.61 2.59
N LEU A 49 12.44 -10.40 3.09
CA LEU A 49 13.36 -9.26 2.99
C LEU A 49 14.62 -9.49 3.84
N LYS A 50 14.46 -10.05 5.05
CA LYS A 50 15.58 -10.42 5.92
C LYS A 50 16.52 -11.43 5.24
N ASN A 51 15.98 -12.42 4.53
CA ASN A 51 16.79 -13.38 3.76
C ASN A 51 17.59 -12.73 2.62
N ARG A 52 17.22 -11.52 2.17
CA ARG A 52 17.92 -10.74 1.14
C ARG A 52 18.84 -9.66 1.73
N GLY A 53 19.03 -9.64 3.04
CA GLY A 53 19.89 -8.66 3.73
C GLY A 53 19.19 -7.35 4.09
N HIS A 54 17.87 -7.25 3.91
CA HIS A 54 17.09 -6.09 4.34
C HIS A 54 16.48 -6.35 5.71
N GLU A 55 17.05 -5.73 6.75
CA GLU A 55 16.56 -5.86 8.12
C GLU A 55 15.83 -4.59 8.57
N PHE A 56 14.70 -4.76 9.25
CA PHE A 56 13.94 -3.68 9.85
C PHE A 56 14.34 -3.54 11.31
N SER A 57 14.65 -2.32 11.74
CA SER A 57 15.06 -2.01 13.12
C SER A 57 14.00 -2.37 14.18
N THR A 58 12.73 -2.46 13.79
CA THR A 58 11.63 -2.88 14.66
C THR A 58 10.78 -3.89 13.91
N GLY A 59 10.49 -5.04 14.54
CA GLY A 59 9.71 -6.12 13.92
C GLY A 59 8.29 -5.70 13.49
N ASP A 60 7.76 -4.62 14.06
CA ASP A 60 6.45 -4.04 13.72
C ASP A 60 6.52 -2.92 12.67
N SER A 61 7.71 -2.46 12.26
CA SER A 61 7.85 -1.34 11.31
C SER A 61 7.18 -1.67 9.99
N LEU A 62 7.54 -2.78 9.35
CA LEU A 62 6.98 -3.13 8.04
C LEU A 62 5.45 -3.18 8.07
N ARG A 63 4.90 -3.80 9.10
CA ARG A 63 3.45 -3.93 9.29
C ARG A 63 2.76 -2.57 9.37
N ARG A 64 3.25 -1.67 10.23
CA ARG A 64 2.68 -0.32 10.41
C ARG A 64 2.74 0.52 9.14
N TRP A 65 3.90 0.50 8.48
CA TRP A 65 4.14 1.28 7.27
C TRP A 65 3.29 0.77 6.12
N PHE A 66 3.20 -0.55 6.00
CA PHE A 66 2.35 -1.17 4.99
C PHE A 66 0.86 -0.91 5.25
N ALA A 67 0.39 -1.02 6.50
CA ALA A 67 -0.99 -0.70 6.84
C ALA A 67 -1.34 0.76 6.51
N ALA A 68 -0.42 1.69 6.76
CA ALA A 68 -0.58 3.08 6.37
C ALA A 68 -0.64 3.25 4.84
N ALA A 69 0.28 2.62 4.10
CA ALA A 69 0.30 2.67 2.63
C ALA A 69 -0.99 2.08 2.02
N LEU A 70 -1.47 0.96 2.54
CA LEU A 70 -2.69 0.30 2.08
C LEU A 70 -3.93 1.16 2.33
N ALA A 71 -4.05 1.75 3.53
CA ALA A 71 -5.17 2.64 3.84
C ALA A 71 -5.23 3.83 2.88
N GLN A 72 -4.07 4.40 2.54
CA GLN A 72 -3.99 5.53 1.63
C GLN A 72 -4.25 5.15 0.18
N TYR A 73 -3.82 3.94 -0.22
CA TYR A 73 -4.17 3.37 -1.52
C TYR A 73 -5.68 3.17 -1.67
N GLN A 74 -6.35 2.68 -0.63
CA GLN A 74 -7.82 2.53 -0.64
C GLN A 74 -8.53 3.87 -0.78
N VAL A 75 -8.07 4.91 -0.08
CA VAL A 75 -8.60 6.28 -0.24
C VAL A 75 -8.41 6.79 -1.67
N LEU A 76 -7.24 6.53 -2.26
CA LEU A 76 -6.98 6.91 -3.65
C LEU A 76 -7.95 6.23 -4.61
N ILE A 77 -8.18 4.92 -4.46
CA ILE A 77 -9.15 4.18 -5.29
C ILE A 77 -10.54 4.81 -5.18
N GLN A 78 -11.01 5.07 -3.96
CA GLN A 78 -12.33 5.69 -3.74
C GLN A 78 -12.47 7.07 -4.38
N LEU A 79 -11.40 7.88 -4.36
CA LEU A 79 -11.39 9.19 -5.01
C LEU A 79 -11.43 9.07 -6.53
N VAL A 80 -10.69 8.12 -7.09
CA VAL A 80 -10.67 7.86 -8.54
C VAL A 80 -12.03 7.33 -9.01
N ASP A 81 -12.61 6.38 -8.29
CA ASP A 81 -13.94 5.83 -8.60
C ASP A 81 -15.00 6.94 -8.57
N GLY A 82 -14.99 7.79 -7.54
CA GLY A 82 -15.93 8.91 -7.45
C GLY A 82 -15.75 9.96 -8.56
N GLU A 83 -14.52 10.16 -9.06
CA GLU A 83 -14.29 11.05 -10.20
C GLU A 83 -14.73 10.42 -11.53
N MET A 84 -14.51 9.11 -11.71
CA MET A 84 -15.00 8.38 -12.88
C MET A 84 -16.53 8.38 -12.95
N ASP A 85 -17.21 8.22 -11.82
CA ASP A 85 -18.67 8.34 -11.73
C ASP A 85 -19.14 9.73 -12.15
N ARG A 86 -18.47 10.79 -11.68
CA ARG A 86 -18.79 12.18 -12.06
C ARG A 86 -18.61 12.45 -13.55
N ILE A 87 -17.52 11.98 -14.14
CA ILE A 87 -17.27 12.12 -15.58
C ILE A 87 -18.33 11.35 -16.38
N THR A 88 -18.70 10.16 -15.91
CA THR A 88 -19.73 9.34 -16.57
C THR A 88 -21.11 10.01 -16.49
N ASP A 89 -21.43 10.66 -15.37
CA ASP A 89 -22.66 11.43 -15.20
C ASP A 89 -22.67 12.74 -16.02
N ASP A 90 -21.51 13.39 -16.22
CA ASP A 90 -21.40 14.62 -17.02
C ASP A 90 -21.52 14.38 -18.54
N ILE A 91 -21.19 13.16 -18.99
CA ILE A 91 -21.34 12.73 -20.40
C ILE A 91 -22.79 12.31 -20.73
N ARG A 92 -23.62 12.03 -19.72
CA ARG A 92 -24.97 11.49 -19.86
C ARG A 92 -26.05 12.58 -19.95
#